data_AF-A0A3M2M5V5-F1
#
_entry.id   AF-A0A3M2M5V5-F1
#
_cell.length_a   1.000
_cell.length_b   1.000
_cell.length_c   1.000
_cell.angle_alpha   90.00
_cell.angle_beta   90.00
_cell.angle_gamma   90.00
#
_symmetry.space_group_name_H-M   'P 1'
#
loop_
_entity.id
_entity.type
_entity.pdbx_description
1 polymer ?
#
loop_
_entity_poly.entity_id
_entity_poly.type
_entity_poly.pdbx_seq_one_letter_code
_entity_poly.pdbx_strand_id
1 'polypeptide(L)' 'MTGTPGHRAGREEPPPAELREAMARGLMEQFPGVRVWYGEATGAWWAMVPLRSGPRLVEAETFQQLRDAIMSVRSRG' A
#
# COMPACT_ATOMS: atom_id res chain seq x y z
N MET A 1 -20.74 -0.60 -20.86
CA MET A 1 -20.90 -0.63 -19.39
C MET A 1 -20.61 -2.07 -18.98
N THR A 2 -19.41 -2.46 -18.55
CA THR A 2 -18.39 -1.79 -17.72
C THR A 2 -16.99 -2.25 -18.16
N GLY A 3 -15.99 -1.39 -17.97
CA GLY A 3 -14.66 -1.47 -18.60
C GLY A 3 -13.83 -2.73 -18.27
N THR A 4 -12.91 -2.97 -19.20
CA THR A 4 -11.86 -3.99 -19.28
C THR A 4 -11.10 -4.18 -17.97
N PRO A 5 -10.93 -5.41 -17.44
CA PRO A 5 -9.81 -5.72 -16.57
C PRO A 5 -8.62 -6.13 -17.44
N GLY A 6 -7.77 -5.15 -17.74
CA GLY A 6 -6.47 -5.39 -18.36
C GLY A 6 -5.48 -5.94 -17.34
N HIS A 7 -4.79 -7.00 -17.74
CA HIS A 7 -3.47 -7.41 -17.29
C HIS A 7 -3.36 -8.32 -16.04
N ARG A 8 -3.33 -9.62 -16.34
CA ARG A 8 -2.70 -10.67 -15.54
C ARG A 8 -1.19 -10.41 -15.46
N ALA A 9 -0.71 -9.76 -14.41
CA ALA A 9 0.68 -9.90 -14.00
C ALA A 9 0.86 -11.30 -13.39
N GLY A 10 1.97 -11.95 -13.73
CA GLY A 10 2.27 -13.34 -13.42
C GLY A 10 2.04 -13.73 -11.97
N ARG A 11 1.58 -14.97 -11.79
CA ARG A 11 1.44 -15.66 -10.52
C ARG A 11 2.82 -15.83 -9.86
N GLU A 12 3.32 -14.78 -9.21
CA GLU A 12 4.01 -15.01 -7.93
C GLU A 12 2.87 -15.36 -6.96
N GLU A 13 2.95 -16.51 -6.30
CA GLU A 13 2.02 -16.82 -5.21
C GLU A 13 2.05 -15.62 -4.27
N PRO A 14 0.93 -14.90 -4.09
CA PRO A 14 0.93 -13.73 -3.24
C PRO A 14 1.41 -14.19 -1.87
N PRO A 15 2.40 -13.50 -1.26
CA PRO A 15 2.92 -13.90 0.04
C PRO A 15 1.75 -14.14 1.00
N PRO A 16 1.80 -15.13 1.91
CA PRO A 16 0.68 -15.46 2.78
C PRO A 16 0.07 -14.22 3.43
N ALA A 17 -1.26 -14.18 3.60
CA ALA A 17 -1.95 -13.04 4.22
C ALA A 17 -1.27 -12.60 5.53
N GLU A 18 -0.84 -13.58 6.33
CA GLU A 18 -0.11 -13.37 7.58
C GLU A 18 1.22 -12.62 7.38
N LEU A 19 2.01 -12.98 6.37
CA LEU A 19 3.26 -12.30 6.06
C LEU A 19 2.99 -10.86 5.61
N ARG A 20 1.95 -10.65 4.81
CA ARG A 20 1.55 -9.31 4.35
C ARG A 20 1.07 -8.45 5.52
N GLU A 21 0.28 -9.00 6.43
CA GLU A 21 -0.13 -8.33 7.66
C GLU A 21 1.07 -7.99 8.55
N ALA A 22 2.03 -8.89 8.70
CA ALA A 22 3.26 -8.63 9.43
C ALA A 22 4.07 -7.48 8.80
N MET A 23 4.18 -7.45 7.46
CA MET A 23 4.83 -6.36 6.73
C MET A 23 4.09 -5.04 6.89
N ALA A 24 2.76 -5.05 6.74
CA ALA A 24 1.91 -3.88 6.96
C ALA A 24 2.11 -3.33 8.38
N ARG A 25 2.09 -4.21 9.37
CA ARG A 25 2.32 -3.88 10.78
C ARG A 25 3.69 -3.27 11.01
N GLY A 26 4.76 -3.88 10.48
CA GLY A 26 6.10 -3.31 10.59
C GLY A 26 6.22 -1.93 9.94
N LEU A 27 5.45 -1.64 8.89
CA LEU A 27 5.40 -0.32 8.28
C LEU A 27 4.59 0.69 9.12
N MET A 28 3.47 0.26 9.70
CA MET A 28 2.67 1.08 10.63
C MET A 28 3.45 1.44 11.91
N GLU A 29 4.30 0.54 12.40
CA GLU A 29 5.20 0.79 13.53
C GLU A 29 6.30 1.81 13.19
N GLN A 30 6.82 1.79 11.96
CA GLN A 30 7.77 2.80 11.47
C GLN A 30 7.13 4.17 11.23
N PHE A 31 5.83 4.20 10.94
CA PHE A 31 5.09 5.40 10.57
C PHE A 31 3.86 5.59 11.46
N PRO A 32 4.01 6.21 12.64
CA PRO A 32 2.89 6.41 13.56
C PRO A 32 1.76 7.20 12.88
N GLY A 33 0.56 6.62 12.90
CA GLY A 33 -0.66 7.17 12.30
C GLY A 33 -0.94 6.70 10.87
N VAL A 34 0.04 6.12 10.17
CA VAL A 34 -0.19 5.52 8.84
C VAL A 34 -0.91 4.19 9.02
N ARG A 35 -1.93 3.94 8.19
CA ARG A 35 -2.60 2.64 8.11
C ARG A 35 -2.22 1.97 6.81
N VAL A 36 -1.77 0.72 6.85
CA VAL A 36 -1.31 -0.02 5.67
C VAL A 36 -2.13 -1.29 5.53
N TRP A 37 -2.56 -1.63 4.31
CA TRP A 37 -3.28 -2.87 4.01
C TRP A 37 -2.99 -3.32 2.57
N TYR A 38 -3.22 -4.61 2.30
CA TYR A 38 -3.14 -5.16 0.94
C TYR A 38 -4.54 -5.30 0.36
N GLY A 39 -4.77 -4.73 -0.81
CA GLY A 39 -6.02 -4.85 -1.55
C GLY A 39 -6.02 -6.15 -2.35
N GLU A 40 -6.59 -7.22 -1.80
CA GLU A 40 -6.70 -8.52 -2.50
C GLU A 40 -7.41 -8.42 -3.86
N ALA A 41 -8.36 -7.49 -3.98
CA ALA A 41 -9.10 -7.25 -5.23
C ALA A 41 -8.26 -6.56 -6.32
N THR A 42 -7.25 -5.78 -5.93
CA THR A 42 -6.39 -5.03 -6.86
C THR A 42 -4.99 -5.63 -6.97
N GLY A 43 -4.61 -6.53 -6.06
CA GLY A 43 -3.26 -7.07 -5.98
C GLY A 43 -2.21 -6.04 -5.53
N ALA A 44 -2.64 -4.91 -4.96
CA ALA A 44 -1.78 -3.78 -4.63
C ALA A 44 -1.76 -3.47 -3.14
N TRP A 45 -0.67 -2.86 -2.69
CA TRP A 45 -0.53 -2.30 -1.36
C TRP A 45 -1.14 -0.91 -1.29
N TRP A 46 -1.80 -0.64 -0.18
CA TRP A 46 -2.45 0.63 0.10
C TRP A 46 -1.96 1.16 1.43
N ALA A 47 -1.77 2.47 1.51
CA ALA A 47 -1.52 3.13 2.77
C ALA A 47 -2.25 4.45 2.88
N MET A 48 -2.89 4.67 4.03
CA MET A 48 -3.50 5.93 4.41
C MET A 48 -2.56 6.66 5.33
N VAL A 49 -2.01 7.77 4.85
CA VAL A 49 -1.03 8.59 5.54
C VAL A 49 -1.70 9.85 6.07
N PRO A 50 -1.79 10.06 7.40
CA PRO A 50 -2.26 11.32 7.94
C PRO A 50 -1.18 12.40 7.75
N LEU A 51 -1.50 13.43 6.98
CA LEU A 51 -0.65 14.62 6.80
C LEU A 51 -1.33 15.84 7.41
N ARG A 52 -0.57 16.93 7.61
CA ARG A 52 -1.11 18.18 8.13
C ARG A 52 -2.18 18.79 7.21
N SER A 53 -2.01 18.61 5.89
CA SER A 53 -2.98 19.04 4.88
C SER A 53 -4.20 18.12 4.74
N GLY A 54 -4.22 16.98 5.43
CA GLY A 54 -5.27 15.97 5.36
C GLY A 54 -4.75 14.55 5.10
N PRO A 55 -5.60 13.52 5.32
CA PRO A 55 -5.22 12.14 5.05
C PRO A 55 -5.03 11.91 3.55
N ARG A 56 -3.90 11.31 3.18
CA ARG A 56 -3.56 10.96 1.80
C ARG A 56 -3.48 9.46 1.63
N LEU A 57 -4.23 8.97 0.65
CA LEU A 57 -4.18 7.59 0.24
C LEU A 57 -3.07 7.41 -0.81
N VAL A 58 -2.23 6.41 -0.61
CA VAL A 58 -1.23 5.98 -1.58
C VAL A 58 -1.44 4.51 -1.91
N GLU A 59 -1.27 4.17 -3.17
CA GLU A 59 -1.30 2.79 -3.68
C GLU A 59 0.03 2.47 -4.35
N ALA A 60 0.47 1.22 -4.24
CA ALA A 60 1.68 0.75 -4.88
C ALA A 60 1.62 -0.77 -5.10
N GLU A 61 2.20 -1.25 -6.20
CA GLU A 61 2.23 -2.68 -6.52
C GLU A 61 3.16 -3.47 -5.59
N THR A 62 4.21 -2.84 -5.07
CA THR A 62 5.17 -3.48 -4.17
C THR A 62 5.34 -2.72 -2.86
N PHE A 63 5.75 -3.45 -1.82
CA PHE A 63 5.98 -2.89 -0.49
C PHE A 63 7.05 -1.78 -0.47
N GLN A 64 8.13 -1.94 -1.25
CA GLN A 64 9.17 -0.90 -1.39
C GLN A 64 8.61 0.37 -2.03
N GLN A 65 7.84 0.23 -3.12
CA GLN A 65 7.19 1.37 -3.77
C GLN A 65 6.21 2.07 -2.83
N LEU A 66 5.48 1.32 -2.00
CA LEU A 66 4.58 1.89 -0.98
C LEU A 66 5.36 2.72 0.04
N ARG A 67 6.49 2.19 0.54
CA ARG A 67 7.34 2.89 1.50
C ARG A 67 7.88 4.20 0.91
N ASP A 68 8.44 4.15 -0.30
CA ASP A 68 8.93 5.34 -1.00
C ASP A 68 7.82 6.36 -1.24
N ALA A 69 6.63 5.90 -1.65
CA ALA A 69 5.46 6.76 -1.81
C ALA A 69 5.12 7.45 -0.48
N ILE A 70 4.97 6.72 0.62
CA ILE A 70 4.70 7.27 1.96
C ILE A 70 5.76 8.31 2.34
N MET A 71 7.05 8.00 2.16
CA MET A 71 8.14 8.94 2.45
C MET A 71 8.03 10.22 1.62
N SER A 72 7.76 10.08 0.32
CA SER A 72 7.59 11.20 -0.61
C SER A 72 6.39 12.08 -0.25
N VAL A 73 5.28 11.49 0.18
CA VAL A 73 4.10 12.28 0.57
C VAL A 73 4.33 12.99 1.90
N ARG A 74 4.97 12.33 2.86
CA ARG A 74 5.32 12.93 4.16
C ARG A 74 6.38 14.02 4.06
N SER A 75 7.28 13.97 3.09
CA SER A 75 8.23 15.07 2.85
C SER A 75 7.58 16.29 2.18
N ARG A 76 6.38 16.14 1.61
CA ARG A 76 5.67 17.19 0.85
C ARG A 76 4.50 17.84 1.61
N GLY A 77 4.13 17.36 2.80
CA GLY A 77 2.99 17.86 3.60
C GLY A 77 3.33 18.07 5.06
#